data_AF-A0A951VC96-F1
#
_entry.id   AF-A0A951VC96-F1
#
_cell.length_a   1.000
_cell.length_b   1.000
_cell.length_c   1.000
_cell.angle_alpha   90.00
_cell.angle_beta   90.00
_cell.angle_gamma   90.00
#
_symmetry.space_group_name_H-M   'P 1'
#
loop_
_entity.id
_entity.type
_entity.pdbx_description
1 polymer ?
#
loop_
_entity_poly.entity_id
_entity_poly.type
_entity_poly.pdbx_seq_one_letter_code
_entity_poly.pdbx_strand_id
1 'polypeptide(L)'
;MKSKSIKFLIEKTQFAALVVILLSALLMWSCGGGGGQQKVMEEQLNEVKESVTADLADIKDDLEERIAYLDSQIEEAGEDVKEELLEAREDLQVQLSTIENELEKVREASLDTWDAVVAETNNVVSEVRSKTNEASLKVRELLEDE
;
A
#
# COMPACT_ATOMS: atom_id res chain seq x y z
N MET A 1 35.33 -28.58 -22.49
CA MET A 1 34.26 -27.69 -23.01
C MET A 1 33.03 -28.46 -23.55
N LYS A 2 32.77 -29.72 -23.17
CA LYS A 2 31.64 -30.53 -23.69
C LYS A 2 30.52 -30.83 -22.68
N SER A 3 30.71 -30.63 -21.37
CA SER A 3 29.67 -30.96 -20.37
C SER A 3 28.66 -29.84 -20.11
N LYS A 4 28.98 -28.58 -20.43
CA LYS A 4 28.06 -27.45 -20.23
C LYS A 4 26.90 -27.45 -21.22
N SER A 5 27.12 -27.90 -22.46
CA SER A 5 26.10 -27.89 -23.51
C SER A 5 25.03 -28.98 -23.34
N ILE A 6 25.35 -30.09 -22.65
CA ILE A 6 24.39 -31.19 -22.42
C ILE A 6 23.44 -30.85 -21.28
N LYS A 7 23.92 -30.20 -20.20
CA LYS A 7 23.05 -29.73 -19.11
C LYS A 7 22.03 -28.70 -19.59
N PHE A 8 22.43 -27.81 -20.49
CA PHE A 8 21.55 -26.78 -21.06
C PHE A 8 20.42 -27.36 -21.93
N LEU A 9 20.63 -28.51 -22.56
CA LEU A 9 19.61 -29.15 -23.41
C LEU A 9 18.58 -29.95 -22.61
N ILE A 10 18.98 -30.52 -21.46
CA ILE A 10 18.09 -31.31 -20.58
C ILE A 10 17.15 -30.38 -19.77
N GLU A 11 17.64 -29.22 -19.34
CA GLU A 11 16.87 -28.25 -18.56
C GLU A 11 15.73 -27.61 -19.37
N LYS A 12 15.96 -27.35 -20.67
CA LYS A 12 14.92 -26.83 -21.58
C LYS A 12 13.84 -27.85 -21.95
N THR A 13 14.18 -29.15 -21.97
CA THR A 13 13.23 -30.20 -22.34
C THR A 13 12.31 -30.61 -21.19
N GLN A 14 12.74 -30.46 -19.92
CA GLN A 14 11.83 -30.64 -18.78
C GLN A 14 10.80 -29.52 -18.65
N PHE A 15 11.16 -28.27 -18.96
CA PHE A 15 10.22 -27.15 -18.93
C PHE A 15 9.14 -27.26 -20.01
N ALA A 16 9.50 -27.71 -21.22
CA ALA A 16 8.55 -27.85 -22.32
C ALA A 16 7.50 -28.95 -22.09
N ALA A 17 7.89 -30.07 -21.47
CA ALA A 17 6.97 -31.19 -21.21
C ALA A 17 5.93 -30.87 -20.12
N LEU A 18 6.32 -30.10 -19.09
CA LEU A 18 5.42 -29.67 -18.01
C LEU A 18 4.33 -28.70 -18.51
N VAL A 19 4.68 -27.80 -19.44
CA VAL A 19 3.73 -26.82 -20.01
C VAL A 19 2.66 -27.49 -20.87
N VAL A 20 3.01 -28.55 -21.62
CA VAL A 20 2.05 -29.27 -22.49
C VAL A 20 1.05 -30.11 -21.69
N ILE A 21 1.49 -30.70 -20.56
CA ILE A 21 0.60 -31.48 -19.68
C ILE A 21 -0.38 -30.56 -18.93
N LEU A 22 0.05 -29.35 -18.54
CA LEU A 22 -0.81 -28.36 -17.87
C LEU A 22 -1.91 -27.80 -18.81
N LEU A 23 -1.58 -27.57 -20.09
CA LEU A 23 -2.54 -27.12 -21.11
C LEU A 23 -3.58 -28.19 -21.48
N SER A 24 -3.29 -29.47 -21.25
CA SER A 24 -4.20 -30.59 -21.54
C SER A 24 -5.30 -30.75 -20.47
N ALA A 25 -5.07 -30.28 -19.24
CA ALA A 25 -6.04 -30.36 -18.15
C ALA A 25 -7.12 -29.26 -18.23
N LEU A 26 -6.85 -28.15 -18.92
CA LEU A 26 -7.77 -27.02 -19.06
C LEU A 26 -8.95 -27.28 -20.01
N LEU A 27 -8.85 -28.31 -20.86
CA LEU A 27 -9.92 -28.67 -21.80
C LEU A 27 -11.01 -29.55 -21.17
N MET A 28 -10.82 -30.05 -19.94
CA MET A 28 -11.83 -30.86 -19.22
C MET A 28 -12.71 -30.07 -18.24
N TRP A 29 -12.50 -28.76 -18.06
CA TRP A 29 -13.34 -27.89 -17.21
C TRP A 29 -14.22 -26.89 -17.98
N SER A 30 -14.22 -26.95 -19.31
CA SER A 30 -15.03 -26.04 -20.15
C SER A 30 -16.54 -26.39 -20.17
N CYS A 31 -17.04 -27.25 -19.28
CA CYS A 31 -18.46 -27.57 -19.22
C CYS A 31 -18.96 -27.67 -17.77
N GLY A 32 -19.29 -26.51 -17.19
CA GLY A 32 -20.22 -26.39 -16.05
C GLY A 32 -19.62 -25.84 -14.76
N GLY A 33 -19.83 -24.55 -14.46
CA GLY A 33 -19.70 -24.02 -13.09
C GLY A 33 -18.96 -22.68 -12.93
N GLY A 34 -19.35 -21.63 -13.66
CA GLY A 34 -18.73 -20.29 -13.55
C GLY A 34 -18.85 -19.58 -12.20
N GLY A 35 -19.59 -20.12 -11.23
CA GLY A 35 -19.75 -19.52 -9.89
C GLY A 35 -18.70 -19.92 -8.84
N GLY A 36 -17.94 -21.00 -9.06
CA GLY A 36 -16.93 -21.46 -8.10
C GLY A 36 -15.62 -20.66 -8.17
N GLN A 37 -15.16 -20.34 -9.39
CA GLN A 37 -13.94 -19.58 -9.60
C GLN A 37 -14.07 -18.12 -9.16
N GLN A 38 -15.24 -17.50 -9.36
CA GLN A 38 -15.50 -16.14 -8.93
C GLN A 38 -15.44 -15.98 -7.40
N LYS A 39 -16.01 -16.93 -6.65
CA LYS A 39 -15.95 -16.90 -5.17
C LYS A 39 -14.53 -16.96 -4.63
N VAL A 40 -13.67 -17.82 -5.22
CA VAL A 40 -12.27 -17.91 -4.81
C VAL A 40 -11.52 -16.60 -5.06
N MET A 41 -11.78 -15.93 -6.18
CA MET A 41 -11.18 -14.61 -6.47
C MET A 41 -11.69 -13.54 -5.50
N GLU A 42 -12.99 -13.54 -5.17
CA GLU A 42 -13.56 -12.61 -4.18
C GLU A 42 -12.98 -12.84 -2.78
N GLU A 43 -12.80 -14.09 -2.35
CA GLU A 43 -12.15 -14.43 -1.08
C GLU A 43 -10.70 -13.93 -1.04
N GLN A 44 -9.91 -14.17 -2.09
CA GLN A 44 -8.55 -13.67 -2.21
C GLN A 44 -8.49 -12.14 -2.20
N LEU A 45 -9.41 -11.47 -2.90
CA LEU A 45 -9.49 -10.01 -2.87
C LEU A 45 -9.75 -9.50 -1.45
N ASN A 46 -10.64 -10.14 -0.70
CA ASN A 46 -10.92 -9.73 0.68
C ASN A 46 -9.69 -9.88 1.58
N GLU A 47 -8.94 -10.99 1.47
CA GLU A 47 -7.69 -11.18 2.23
C GLU A 47 -6.66 -10.07 1.94
N VAL A 48 -6.48 -9.70 0.66
CA VAL A 48 -5.53 -8.63 0.31
C VAL A 48 -6.08 -7.25 0.73
N LYS A 49 -7.38 -7.00 0.61
CA LYS A 49 -8.02 -5.77 1.11
C LYS A 49 -7.82 -5.59 2.60
N GLU A 50 -7.93 -6.66 3.39
CA GLU A 50 -7.67 -6.62 4.83
C GLU A 50 -6.22 -6.22 5.12
N SER A 51 -5.25 -6.80 4.40
CA SER A 51 -3.84 -6.44 4.54
C SER A 51 -3.58 -4.97 4.21
N VAL A 52 -4.06 -4.48 3.07
CA VAL A 52 -3.86 -3.08 2.67
C VAL A 52 -4.59 -2.12 3.62
N THR A 53 -5.78 -2.50 4.09
CA THR A 53 -6.53 -1.70 5.09
C THR A 53 -5.75 -1.61 6.40
N ALA A 54 -5.10 -2.68 6.85
CA ALA A 54 -4.27 -2.67 8.05
C ALA A 54 -3.05 -1.74 7.87
N ASP A 55 -2.33 -1.85 6.74
CA ASP A 55 -1.19 -0.97 6.45
C ASP A 55 -1.57 0.52 6.41
N LEU A 56 -2.74 0.85 5.85
CA LEU A 56 -3.24 2.23 5.85
C LEU A 56 -3.71 2.69 7.24
N ALA A 57 -4.28 1.81 8.04
CA ALA A 57 -4.66 2.12 9.42
C ALA A 57 -3.42 2.43 10.28
N ASP A 58 -2.34 1.69 10.10
CA ASP A 58 -1.07 1.98 10.80
C ASP A 58 -0.53 3.37 10.44
N ILE A 59 -0.62 3.77 9.17
CA ILE A 59 -0.22 5.12 8.74
C ILE A 59 -1.15 6.19 9.33
N LYS A 60 -2.45 5.91 9.38
CA LYS A 60 -3.44 6.78 9.99
C LYS A 60 -3.10 7.04 11.46
N ASP A 61 -2.82 5.97 12.21
CA ASP A 61 -2.51 6.04 13.64
C ASP A 61 -1.20 6.82 13.88
N ASP A 62 -0.15 6.61 13.07
CA ASP A 62 1.10 7.41 13.15
C ASP A 62 0.85 8.91 12.89
N LEU A 63 -0.03 9.25 11.94
CA LEU A 63 -0.41 10.64 11.68
C LEU A 63 -1.15 11.26 12.88
N GLU A 64 -2.09 10.52 13.47
CA GLU A 64 -2.83 10.97 14.66
C GLU A 64 -1.89 11.19 15.86
N GLU A 65 -0.94 10.29 16.09
CA GLU A 65 0.07 10.42 17.14
C GLU A 65 0.94 11.67 16.95
N ARG A 66 1.39 11.95 15.71
CA ARG A 66 2.20 13.13 15.40
C ARG A 66 1.41 14.43 15.54
N ILE A 67 0.14 14.45 15.14
CA ILE A 67 -0.75 15.60 15.34
C ILE A 67 -0.92 15.86 16.85
N ALA A 68 -1.15 14.82 17.64
CA ALA A 68 -1.27 14.95 19.09
C ALA A 68 0.03 15.46 19.74
N TYR A 69 1.19 15.02 19.24
CA TYR A 69 2.48 15.57 19.66
C TYR A 69 2.57 17.07 19.36
N LEU A 70 2.20 17.50 18.14
CA LEU A 70 2.21 18.92 17.78
C LEU A 70 1.25 19.75 18.60
N ASP A 71 0.06 19.23 18.91
CA ASP A 71 -0.89 19.89 19.81
C ASP A 71 -0.23 20.20 21.16
N SER A 72 0.51 19.25 21.73
CA SER A 72 1.27 19.47 22.97
C SER A 72 2.39 20.51 22.80
N GLN A 73 3.12 20.50 21.68
CA GLN A 73 4.20 21.47 21.45
C GLN A 73 3.65 22.89 21.24
N ILE A 74 2.51 23.05 20.55
CA ILE A 74 1.85 24.35 20.32
C ILE A 74 1.36 24.99 21.64
N GLU A 75 0.97 24.17 22.62
CA GLU A 75 0.57 24.65 23.95
C GLU A 75 1.75 25.18 24.76
N GLU A 76 2.94 24.61 24.56
CA GLU A 76 4.17 24.94 25.30
C GLU A 76 5.04 26.01 24.61
N ALA A 77 4.94 26.13 23.29
CA ALA A 77 5.78 26.99 22.46
C ALA A 77 5.53 28.49 22.70
N GLY A 78 6.60 29.28 22.53
CA GLY A 78 6.52 30.74 22.46
C GLY A 78 5.74 31.24 21.25
N GLU A 79 5.31 32.51 21.28
CA GLU A 79 4.55 33.12 20.16
C GLU A 79 5.30 33.06 18.82
N ASP A 80 6.63 33.09 18.85
CA ASP A 80 7.49 33.15 17.66
C ASP A 80 7.57 31.82 16.89
N VAL A 81 7.24 30.68 17.50
CA VAL A 81 7.34 29.33 16.89
C VAL A 81 5.96 28.69 16.68
N LYS A 82 4.94 29.26 17.32
CA LYS A 82 3.58 28.72 17.36
C LYS A 82 2.89 28.72 16.00
N GLU A 83 3.14 29.73 15.18
CA GLU A 83 2.52 29.83 13.84
C GLU A 83 3.02 28.71 12.93
N GLU A 84 4.33 28.44 12.94
CA GLU A 84 4.94 27.39 12.13
C GLU A 84 4.55 25.98 12.60
N LEU A 85 4.39 25.77 13.91
CA LEU A 85 3.87 24.51 14.45
C LEU A 85 2.40 24.27 14.07
N LEU A 86 1.58 25.33 14.05
CA LEU A 86 0.19 25.26 13.58
C LEU A 86 0.12 24.90 12.09
N GLU A 87 0.99 25.46 11.26
CA GLU A 87 1.09 25.11 9.84
C GLU A 87 1.48 23.63 9.65
N ALA A 88 2.52 23.16 10.36
CA ALA A 88 2.92 21.76 10.30
C ALA A 88 1.79 20.81 10.75
N ARG A 89 1.01 21.21 11.75
CA ARG A 89 -0.16 20.46 12.22
C ARG A 89 -1.24 20.39 11.14
N GLU A 90 -1.54 21.50 10.48
CA GLU A 90 -2.53 21.54 9.39
C GLU A 90 -2.10 20.63 8.23
N ASP A 91 -0.83 20.66 7.84
CA ASP A 91 -0.28 19.78 6.81
C ASP A 91 -0.48 18.29 7.14
N LEU A 92 -0.23 17.89 8.40
CA LEU A 92 -0.48 16.52 8.86
C LEU A 92 -1.97 16.17 8.86
N GLN A 93 -2.86 17.11 9.20
CA GLN A 93 -4.31 16.89 9.14
C GLN A 93 -4.78 16.65 7.69
N VAL A 94 -4.20 17.35 6.72
CA VAL A 94 -4.46 17.09 5.29
C VAL A 94 -4.00 15.70 4.89
N GLN A 95 -2.83 15.26 5.37
CA GLN A 95 -2.34 13.89 5.12
C GLN A 95 -3.25 12.84 5.76
N LEU A 96 -3.73 13.07 6.98
CA LEU A 96 -4.67 12.20 7.68
C LEU A 96 -5.95 12.00 6.88
N SER A 97 -6.59 13.10 6.46
CA SER A 97 -7.80 13.03 5.64
C SER A 97 -7.57 12.31 4.31
N THR A 98 -6.38 12.48 3.72
CA THR A 98 -6.00 11.78 2.48
C THR A 98 -5.96 10.27 2.70
N ILE A 99 -5.34 9.79 3.78
CA ILE A 99 -5.29 8.35 4.11
C ILE A 99 -6.68 7.80 4.45
N GLU A 100 -7.53 8.57 5.13
CA GLU A 100 -8.91 8.16 5.41
C GLU A 100 -9.73 7.95 4.12
N ASN A 101 -9.55 8.81 3.12
CA ASN A 101 -10.18 8.64 1.82
C ASN A 101 -9.66 7.39 1.08
N GLU A 102 -8.36 7.12 1.13
CA GLU A 102 -7.78 5.91 0.52
C GLU A 102 -8.27 4.62 1.21
N LEU A 103 -8.44 4.64 2.54
CA LEU A 103 -9.04 3.54 3.29
C LEU A 103 -10.46 3.22 2.78
N GLU A 104 -11.27 4.23 2.51
CA GLU A 104 -12.62 4.06 1.96
C GLU A 104 -12.56 3.46 0.55
N LYS A 105 -11.73 4.02 -0.35
CA LYS A 105 -11.54 3.49 -1.72
C LYS A 105 -11.11 2.02 -1.72
N VAL A 106 -10.15 1.65 -0.88
CA VAL A 106 -9.68 0.26 -0.75
C VAL A 106 -10.81 -0.65 -0.27
N ARG A 107 -11.61 -0.23 0.72
CA ARG A 107 -12.76 -0.99 1.23
C ARG A 107 -13.86 -1.17 0.19
N GLU A 108 -14.06 -0.21 -0.70
CA GLU A 108 -15.09 -0.27 -1.74
C GLU A 108 -14.63 -0.95 -3.04
N ALA A 109 -13.32 -1.14 -3.23
CA ALA A 109 -12.77 -1.74 -4.43
C ALA A 109 -13.35 -3.13 -4.72
N SER A 110 -13.68 -3.37 -5.99
CA SER A 110 -14.14 -4.66 -6.52
C SER A 110 -13.01 -5.35 -7.28
N LEU A 111 -13.22 -6.59 -7.73
CA LEU A 111 -12.25 -7.31 -8.56
C LEU A 111 -11.83 -6.53 -9.81
N ASP A 112 -12.76 -5.78 -10.41
CA ASP A 112 -12.51 -5.02 -11.64
C ASP A 112 -11.75 -3.71 -11.40
N THR A 113 -11.81 -3.15 -10.18
CA THR A 113 -11.20 -1.85 -9.85
C THR A 113 -9.96 -1.97 -8.95
N TRP A 114 -9.72 -3.15 -8.38
CA TRP A 114 -8.67 -3.40 -7.40
C TRP A 114 -7.29 -2.92 -7.83
N ASP A 115 -6.83 -3.32 -9.01
CA ASP A 115 -5.49 -2.99 -9.49
C ASP A 115 -5.28 -1.47 -9.64
N ALA A 116 -6.32 -0.75 -10.06
CA ALA A 116 -6.27 0.70 -10.20
C ALA A 116 -6.25 1.39 -8.83
N VAL A 117 -7.11 0.95 -7.90
CA VAL A 117 -7.17 1.49 -6.54
C VAL A 117 -5.83 1.27 -5.82
N VAL A 118 -5.27 0.07 -5.86
CA VAL A 118 -3.97 -0.21 -5.21
C VAL A 118 -2.84 0.61 -5.81
N ALA A 119 -2.82 0.79 -7.13
CA ALA A 119 -1.80 1.61 -7.77
C ALA A 119 -1.89 3.09 -7.34
N GLU A 120 -3.11 3.64 -7.28
CA GLU A 120 -3.36 4.99 -6.79
C GLU A 120 -2.97 5.14 -5.32
N THR A 121 -3.46 4.24 -4.46
CA THR A 121 -3.17 4.22 -3.02
C THR A 121 -1.66 4.15 -2.74
N ASN A 122 -0.90 3.36 -3.49
CA ASN A 122 0.55 3.30 -3.31
C ASN A 122 1.25 4.63 -3.61
N ASN A 123 0.80 5.35 -4.64
CA ASN A 123 1.34 6.67 -4.96
C ASN A 123 1.00 7.68 -3.85
N VAL A 124 -0.26 7.66 -3.39
CA VAL A 124 -0.74 8.52 -2.30
C VAL A 124 0.03 8.25 -1.02
N VAL A 125 0.22 6.98 -0.62
CA VAL A 125 1.01 6.62 0.56
C VAL A 125 2.45 7.10 0.45
N SER A 126 3.06 7.02 -0.74
CA SER A 126 4.41 7.54 -0.94
C SER A 126 4.47 9.05 -0.77
N GLU A 127 3.48 9.79 -1.28
CA GLU A 127 3.40 11.24 -1.14
C GLU A 127 3.16 11.66 0.32
N VAL A 128 2.20 11.02 0.99
CA VAL A 128 1.91 11.21 2.41
C VAL A 128 3.17 11.01 3.24
N ARG A 129 3.91 9.91 3.04
CA ARG A 129 5.16 9.66 3.76
C ARG A 129 6.21 10.76 3.52
N SER A 130 6.32 11.29 2.30
CA SER A 130 7.23 12.41 2.03
C SER A 130 6.84 13.64 2.82
N LYS A 131 5.57 14.05 2.74
CA LYS A 131 5.04 15.24 3.40
C LYS A 131 5.09 15.13 4.92
N THR A 132 4.77 13.96 5.48
CA THR A 132 4.89 13.71 6.92
C THR A 132 6.34 13.82 7.38
N ASN A 133 7.30 13.33 6.60
CA ASN A 133 8.73 13.47 6.92
C ASN A 133 9.20 14.93 6.84
N GLU A 134 8.77 15.66 5.81
CA GLU A 134 9.06 17.10 5.65
C GLU A 134 8.52 17.90 6.85
N ALA A 135 7.25 17.69 7.23
CA ALA A 135 6.66 18.30 8.41
C ALA A 135 7.43 17.94 9.70
N SER A 136 7.83 16.68 9.85
CA SER A 136 8.57 16.22 11.03
C SER A 136 9.98 16.83 11.12
N LEU A 137 10.64 17.06 9.98
CA LEU A 137 11.94 17.74 9.93
C LEU A 137 11.78 19.23 10.28
N LYS A 138 10.79 19.91 9.69
CA LYS A 138 10.48 21.31 10.01
C LYS A 138 10.23 21.50 11.50
N VAL A 139 9.40 20.64 12.11
CA VAL A 139 9.09 20.67 13.54
C VAL A 139 10.35 20.48 14.38
N ARG A 140 11.24 19.56 14.00
CA ARG A 140 12.50 19.35 14.72
C ARG A 140 13.37 20.60 14.68
N GLU A 141 13.53 21.21 13.50
CA GLU A 141 14.33 22.43 13.34
C GLU A 141 13.78 23.57 14.20
N LEU A 142 12.46 23.76 14.20
CA LEU A 142 11.79 24.79 15.01
C LEU A 142 12.02 24.61 16.52
N LEU A 143 11.96 23.37 17.02
CA LEU A 143 12.12 23.07 18.44
C LEU A 143 13.60 23.03 18.89
N GLU A 144 14.55 22.93 17.96
CA GLU A 144 15.99 23.00 18.25
C GLU A 144 16.50 24.45 18.33
N ASP A 145 15.81 25.39 17.68
CA ASP A 145 16.15 26.82 17.60
C ASP A 145 15.50 27.69 18.70
N GLU A 146 14.65 27.10 19.56
CA GLU A 146 13.99 27.73 20.73
C GLU A 146 14.90 27.77 21.98
#